data_AF-A0A847ELT1-F1
#
_entry.id   AF-A0A847ELT1-F1
#
_cell.length_a   1.000
_cell.length_b   1.000
_cell.length_c   1.000
_cell.angle_alpha   90.00
_cell.angle_beta   90.00
_cell.angle_gamma   90.00
#
_symmetry.space_group_name_H-M   'P 1'
#
loop_
_entity.id
_entity.type
_entity.pdbx_description
1 polymer ?
#
loop_
_entity_poly.entity_id
_entity_poly.type
_entity_poly.pdbx_seq_one_letter_code
_entity_poly.pdbx_strand_id
1 'polypeptide(L)'
;MNAARALLGIHVPGTTVWHRMGVGWKYLVFLALTVPAVFGSWPVVVGALVLTLALVATTRAPLRLAWGMPLGLVVLFAFVAGYHLLFGDPTMAVKVVGTTLTALYAGRIVLITTPMPVLIDA
;
A
#
# COMPACT_ATOMS: atom_id res chain seq x y z
N MET A 1 14.99 -25.91 -1.36
CA MET A 1 14.54 -24.51 -1.56
C MET A 1 14.87 -23.74 -0.29
N ASN A 2 15.71 -22.71 -0.34
CA ASN A 2 16.26 -22.05 0.85
C ASN A 2 15.17 -21.32 1.64
N ALA A 3 14.92 -21.71 2.88
CA ALA A 3 13.89 -21.13 3.76
C ALA A 3 14.03 -19.61 3.93
N ALA A 4 15.25 -19.07 3.88
CA ALA A 4 15.50 -17.63 3.88
C ALA A 4 14.88 -16.89 2.68
N ARG A 5 14.83 -17.50 1.48
CA ARG A 5 14.14 -16.94 0.30
C ARG A 5 12.62 -17.05 0.41
N ALA A 6 12.10 -18.06 1.10
CA ALA A 6 10.67 -18.21 1.35
C ALA A 6 10.16 -17.29 2.47
N LEU A 7 11.01 -16.96 3.44
CA LEU A 7 10.70 -16.09 4.59
C LEU A 7 10.91 -14.60 4.29
N LEU A 8 11.86 -14.24 3.39
CA LEU A 8 12.22 -12.84 3.08
C LEU A 8 11.83 -12.41 1.64
N GLY A 9 11.42 -13.35 0.79
CA GLY A 9 11.23 -13.13 -0.64
C GLY A 9 9.83 -12.70 -1.02
N ILE A 10 9.45 -11.47 -0.68
CA ILE A 10 8.34 -10.77 -1.35
C ILE A 10 8.86 -9.94 -2.54
N HIS A 11 10.18 -9.69 -2.58
CA HIS A 11 10.80 -8.95 -3.67
C HIS A 11 10.65 -9.72 -4.98
N VAL A 12 10.01 -9.08 -5.97
CA VAL A 12 9.90 -9.59 -7.33
C VAL A 12 10.94 -8.84 -8.16
N PRO A 13 11.95 -9.51 -8.72
CA PRO A 13 12.93 -8.85 -9.57
C PRO A 13 12.22 -8.32 -10.82
N GLY A 14 12.33 -7.01 -11.03
CA GLY A 14 11.70 -6.31 -12.15
C GLY A 14 12.61 -5.20 -12.70
N THR A 15 12.25 -4.66 -13.85
CA THR A 15 13.04 -3.66 -14.58
C THR A 15 12.40 -2.27 -14.62
N THR A 16 11.29 -2.06 -13.91
CA THR A 16 10.56 -0.79 -13.94
C THR A 16 11.34 0.34 -13.26
N VAL A 17 10.96 1.59 -13.50
CA VAL A 17 11.58 2.79 -12.90
C VAL A 17 11.68 2.66 -11.38
N TRP A 18 10.67 2.06 -10.74
CA TRP A 18 10.68 1.76 -9.31
C TRP A 18 11.82 0.84 -8.86
N HIS A 19 12.25 -0.11 -9.69
CA HIS A 19 13.36 -1.01 -9.33
C HIS A 19 14.72 -0.33 -9.43
N ARG A 20 14.83 0.73 -10.23
CA ARG A 20 16.07 1.50 -10.41
C ARG A 20 16.17 2.72 -9.49
N MET A 21 15.04 3.15 -8.93
CA MET A 21 14.96 4.28 -8.01
C MET A 21 15.56 3.92 -6.65
N GLY A 22 16.37 4.82 -6.09
CA GLY A 22 16.95 4.65 -4.76
C GLY A 22 15.88 4.52 -3.68
N VAL A 23 16.18 3.77 -2.62
CA VAL A 23 15.21 3.43 -1.56
C VAL A 23 14.67 4.65 -0.83
N GLY A 24 15.52 5.65 -0.56
CA GLY A 24 15.09 6.90 0.10
C GLY A 24 13.97 7.62 -0.65
N TRP A 25 13.99 7.62 -1.98
CA TRP A 25 12.91 8.22 -2.78
C TRP A 25 11.60 7.44 -2.68
N LYS A 26 11.66 6.12 -2.52
CA LYS A 26 10.47 5.30 -2.28
C LYS A 26 9.85 5.59 -0.93
N TYR A 27 10.66 5.82 0.11
CA TYR A 27 10.16 6.26 1.41
C TYR A 27 9.52 7.65 1.34
N LEU A 28 10.10 8.57 0.57
CA LEU A 28 9.46 9.87 0.35
C LEU A 28 8.13 9.76 -0.38
N VAL A 29 8.03 8.91 -1.41
CA VAL A 29 6.74 8.65 -2.08
C VAL A 29 5.75 8.05 -1.09
N PHE A 30 6.16 7.08 -0.29
CA PHE A 30 5.31 6.51 0.75
C PHE A 30 4.79 7.58 1.71
N LEU A 31 5.68 8.44 2.23
CA LEU A 31 5.30 9.54 3.12
C LEU A 31 4.39 10.56 2.42
N ALA A 32 4.71 10.93 1.18
CA ALA A 32 3.93 11.88 0.38
C ALA A 32 2.51 11.37 0.08
N LEU A 33 2.29 10.06 0.01
CA LEU A 33 0.96 9.47 -0.15
C LEU A 33 0.23 9.31 1.20
N THR A 34 0.95 8.85 2.23
CA THR A 34 0.33 8.44 3.48
C THR A 34 0.04 9.63 4.40
N VAL A 35 0.93 10.62 4.47
CA VAL A 35 0.75 11.81 5.34
C VAL A 35 -0.51 12.60 4.95
N PRO A 36 -0.75 12.95 3.66
CA PRO A 36 -1.99 13.62 3.29
C PRO A 36 -3.24 12.75 3.50
N ALA A 37 -3.14 11.42 3.37
CA ALA A 37 -4.26 10.53 3.68
C ALA A 37 -4.61 10.55 5.18
N VAL A 38 -3.61 10.58 6.06
CA VAL A 38 -3.84 10.61 7.52
C VAL A 38 -4.46 11.93 7.98
N PHE A 39 -3.93 13.06 7.52
CA PHE A 39 -4.33 14.39 8.02
C PHE A 39 -5.38 15.09 7.15
N GLY A 40 -5.65 14.58 5.95
CA GLY A 40 -6.52 15.21 4.97
C GLY A 40 -8.01 15.02 5.22
N SER A 41 -8.79 15.73 4.41
CA SER A 41 -10.23 15.52 4.26
C SER A 41 -10.51 14.27 3.42
N TRP A 42 -11.74 13.76 3.45
CA TRP A 42 -12.10 12.55 2.71
C TRP A 42 -11.78 12.59 1.19
N PRO A 43 -11.87 13.73 0.46
CA PRO A 43 -11.48 13.76 -0.94
C PRO A 43 -9.96 13.59 -1.12
N VAL A 44 -9.17 14.11 -0.18
CA VAL A 44 -7.71 13.94 -0.18
C VAL A 44 -7.35 12.47 0.03
N VAL A 45 -8.06 11.77 0.94
CA VAL A 45 -7.86 10.32 1.14
C VAL A 45 -8.18 9.54 -0.12
N VAL A 46 -9.32 9.84 -0.77
CA VAL A 46 -9.70 9.18 -2.03
C VAL A 46 -8.68 9.46 -3.13
N GLY A 47 -8.23 10.72 -3.27
CA GLY A 47 -7.20 11.10 -4.23
C GLY A 47 -5.87 10.40 -3.99
N ALA A 48 -5.41 10.34 -2.74
CA ALA A 48 -4.19 9.63 -2.34
C ALA A 48 -4.29 8.13 -2.62
N LEU A 49 -5.45 7.52 -2.34
CA LEU A 49 -5.70 6.11 -2.63
C LEU A 49 -5.65 5.85 -4.14
N VAL A 50 -6.40 6.62 -4.94
CA VAL A 50 -6.42 6.48 -6.41
C VAL A 50 -5.01 6.63 -6.98
N LEU A 51 -4.26 7.65 -6.53
CA LEU A 51 -2.87 7.84 -6.95
C LEU A 51 -2.00 6.65 -6.56
N THR A 52 -2.14 6.12 -5.35
CA THR A 52 -1.40 4.95 -4.88
C THR A 52 -1.70 3.72 -5.74
N LEU A 53 -2.97 3.46 -6.06
CA LEU A 53 -3.36 2.34 -6.91
C LEU A 53 -2.82 2.50 -8.34
N ALA A 54 -2.82 3.73 -8.88
CA ALA A 54 -2.21 4.03 -10.17
C ALA A 54 -0.70 3.74 -10.15
N LEU A 55 0.01 4.14 -9.09
CA LEU A 55 1.43 3.86 -8.93
C LEU A 55 1.70 2.35 -8.77
N VAL A 56 0.89 1.62 -8.01
CA VAL A 56 0.95 0.15 -7.94
C VAL A 56 0.83 -0.45 -9.34
N ALA A 57 -0.11 0.02 -10.16
CA ALA A 57 -0.26 -0.47 -11.54
C ALA A 57 1.01 -0.26 -12.38
N THR A 58 1.75 0.84 -12.17
CA THR A 58 3.01 1.09 -12.88
C THR A 58 4.16 0.15 -12.47
N THR A 59 4.08 -0.53 -11.33
CA THR A 59 5.10 -1.49 -10.90
C THR A 59 5.16 -2.74 -11.81
N ARG A 60 4.09 -3.01 -12.57
CA ARG A 60 3.92 -4.19 -13.44
C ARG A 60 4.14 -5.52 -12.70
N ALA A 61 3.93 -5.52 -11.39
CA ALA A 61 4.00 -6.72 -10.58
C ALA A 61 2.84 -7.69 -10.93
N PRO A 62 3.03 -9.01 -10.75
CA PRO A 62 1.99 -9.99 -11.04
C PRO A 62 0.70 -9.68 -10.28
N LEU A 63 -0.44 -9.79 -10.97
CA LEU A 63 -1.74 -9.26 -10.50
C LEU A 63 -2.13 -9.76 -9.10
N ARG A 64 -1.88 -11.06 -8.82
CA ARG A 64 -2.14 -11.68 -7.51
C ARG A 64 -1.28 -11.12 -6.39
N LEU A 65 -0.10 -10.60 -6.67
CA LEU A 65 0.84 -10.09 -5.67
C LEU A 65 0.64 -8.58 -5.46
N ALA A 66 0.38 -7.85 -6.55
CA ALA A 66 0.08 -6.43 -6.52
C ALA A 66 -1.29 -6.14 -5.86
N TRP A 67 -2.34 -6.87 -6.27
CA TRP A 67 -3.73 -6.59 -5.90
C TRP A 67 -4.35 -7.63 -4.97
N GLY A 68 -3.66 -8.75 -4.73
CA GLY A 68 -4.17 -9.81 -3.87
C GLY A 68 -4.35 -9.32 -2.45
N MET A 69 -5.55 -9.49 -1.92
CA MET A 69 -5.91 -9.10 -0.57
C MET A 69 -6.54 -10.31 0.12
N PRO A 70 -6.06 -10.73 1.30
CA PRO A 70 -6.63 -11.89 1.96
C PRO A 70 -8.07 -11.58 2.36
N LEU A 71 -8.94 -12.59 2.24
CA LEU A 71 -10.37 -12.45 2.53
C LEU A 71 -10.61 -11.86 3.93
N GLY A 72 -9.80 -12.24 4.92
CA GLY A 72 -9.86 -11.70 6.27
C GLY A 72 -9.67 -10.18 6.35
N LEU A 73 -8.76 -9.59 5.57
CA LEU A 73 -8.59 -8.13 5.50
C LEU A 73 -9.79 -7.47 4.83
N VAL A 74 -10.34 -8.07 3.77
CA VAL A 74 -11.53 -7.54 3.10
C VAL A 74 -12.73 -7.52 4.05
N VAL A 75 -12.94 -8.62 4.79
CA VAL A 75 -14.00 -8.72 5.82
C VAL A 75 -13.77 -7.69 6.92
N LEU A 76 -12.54 -7.53 7.40
CA LEU A 76 -12.21 -6.52 8.41
C LEU A 76 -12.56 -5.10 7.93
N PHE A 77 -12.15 -4.72 6.73
CA PHE A 77 -12.47 -3.39 6.19
C PHE A 77 -13.97 -3.20 5.95
N ALA A 78 -14.65 -4.23 5.46
CA ALA A 78 -16.11 -4.21 5.31
C ALA A 78 -16.80 -4.03 6.66
N PHE A 79 -16.33 -4.70 7.70
CA PHE A 79 -16.85 -4.57 9.06
C PHE A 79 -16.62 -3.17 9.63
N VAL A 80 -15.40 -2.63 9.50
CA VAL A 80 -15.07 -1.27 9.95
C VAL A 80 -15.87 -0.20 9.20
N ALA A 81 -15.99 -0.33 7.88
CA ALA A 81 -16.84 0.55 7.08
C ALA A 81 -18.30 0.45 7.52
N GLY A 82 -18.82 -0.77 7.64
CA GLY A 82 -20.18 -1.03 8.08
C GLY A 82 -20.48 -0.43 9.45
N TYR A 83 -19.55 -0.56 10.40
CA TYR A 83 -19.64 0.09 11.70
C TYR A 83 -19.82 1.61 11.56
N HIS A 84 -18.92 2.29 10.85
CA HIS A 84 -19.02 3.74 10.69
C HIS A 84 -20.27 4.20 9.95
N LEU A 85 -20.75 3.42 8.97
CA LEU A 85 -22.01 3.70 8.27
C LEU A 85 -23.22 3.55 9.20
N LEU A 86 -23.26 2.51 10.04
CA LEU A 86 -24.34 2.28 11.00
C LEU A 86 -24.43 3.39 12.05
N PHE A 87 -23.29 3.94 12.45
CA PHE A 87 -23.21 5.06 13.39
C PHE A 87 -23.31 6.45 12.72
N GLY A 88 -23.60 6.51 11.42
CA GLY A 88 -23.91 7.75 10.71
C GLY A 88 -22.72 8.62 10.32
N ASP A 89 -21.49 8.09 10.36
CA ASP A 89 -20.28 8.80 9.94
C ASP A 89 -19.63 8.16 8.69
N PRO A 90 -20.24 8.37 7.50
CA PRO A 90 -19.69 7.83 6.26
C PRO A 90 -18.33 8.46 5.91
N THR A 91 -18.04 9.66 6.41
CA THR A 91 -16.77 10.34 6.17
C THR A 91 -15.64 9.60 6.88
N MET A 92 -15.83 9.21 8.14
CA MET A 92 -14.84 8.42 8.87
C MET A 92 -14.67 7.03 8.30
N ALA A 93 -15.72 6.40 7.79
CA ALA A 93 -15.60 5.12 7.08
C ALA A 93 -14.59 5.22 5.92
N VAL A 94 -14.75 6.23 5.07
CA VAL A 94 -13.86 6.48 3.93
C VAL A 94 -12.45 6.84 4.41
N LYS A 95 -12.32 7.69 5.43
CA LYS A 95 -11.02 8.11 5.93
C LYS A 95 -10.23 6.94 6.52
N VAL A 96 -10.84 6.13 7.39
CA VAL A 96 -10.16 5.01 8.05
C VAL A 96 -9.76 3.97 7.01
N VAL A 97 -10.74 3.46 6.25
CA VAL A 97 -10.47 2.40 5.27
C VAL A 97 -9.54 2.89 4.17
N GLY A 98 -9.80 4.08 3.62
CA GLY A 98 -9.01 4.65 2.53
C GLY A 98 -7.56 4.93 2.94
N THR A 99 -7.33 5.45 4.15
CA THR A 99 -5.97 5.68 4.65
C THR A 99 -5.24 4.38 4.89
N THR A 100 -5.88 3.37 5.51
CA THR A 100 -5.23 2.08 5.73
C THR A 100 -4.91 1.38 4.41
N LEU A 101 -5.81 1.42 3.43
CA LEU A 101 -5.54 0.89 2.09
C LEU A 101 -4.40 1.63 1.40
N THR A 102 -4.37 2.96 1.51
CA THR A 102 -3.28 3.79 0.95
C THR A 102 -1.94 3.37 1.53
N ALA A 103 -1.84 3.27 2.85
CA ALA A 103 -0.61 2.83 3.54
C ALA A 103 -0.22 1.40 3.14
N LEU A 104 -1.19 0.49 3.07
CA LEU A 104 -0.96 -0.93 2.70
C LEU A 104 -0.40 -1.04 1.28
N TYR A 105 -1.03 -0.39 0.31
CA TYR A 105 -0.60 -0.46 -1.09
C TYR A 105 0.69 0.33 -1.34
N ALA A 106 0.89 1.47 -0.69
CA ALA A 106 2.14 2.21 -0.76
C ALA A 106 3.30 1.38 -0.17
N GLY A 107 3.11 0.75 0.98
CA GLY A 107 4.09 -0.17 1.57
C GLY A 107 4.37 -1.38 0.67
N ARG A 108 3.34 -1.88 -0.02
CA ARG A 108 3.48 -2.98 -0.99
C ARG A 108 4.37 -2.59 -2.18
N ILE A 109 4.31 -1.35 -2.68
CA ILE A 109 5.24 -0.87 -3.73
C ILE A 109 6.69 -1.01 -3.22
N VAL A 110 6.96 -0.61 -1.98
CA VAL A 110 8.29 -0.69 -1.38
C VAL A 110 8.76 -2.15 -1.25
N LEU A 111 7.93 -3.01 -0.66
CA LEU A 111 8.27 -4.41 -0.40
C LEU A 111 8.44 -5.24 -1.68
N ILE A 112 7.66 -4.96 -2.73
CA ILE A 112 7.79 -5.68 -4.01
C ILE A 112 9.05 -5.22 -4.75
N THR A 113 9.35 -3.92 -4.74
CA THR A 113 10.40 -3.34 -5.59
C THR A 113 11.76 -3.21 -4.91
N THR A 114 11.86 -3.49 -3.61
CA THR A 114 13.11 -3.42 -2.84
C THR A 114 13.29 -4.68 -1.99
N PRO A 115 14.46 -5.34 -2.04
CA PRO A 115 14.75 -6.48 -1.18
C PRO A 115 14.95 -6.05 0.28
N MET A 116 14.46 -6.87 1.22
CA MET A 116 14.48 -6.59 2.67
C MET A 116 15.84 -6.13 3.25
N PRO A 117 16.99 -6.71 2.87
CA PRO A 117 18.28 -6.24 3.39
C PRO A 117 18.56 -4.76 3.08
N VAL A 118 18.14 -4.29 1.90
CA VAL A 118 18.35 -2.90 1.46
C VAL A 118 17.36 -1.94 2.14
N LEU A 119 16.22 -2.45 2.63
CA LEU A 119 15.29 -1.63 3.41
C LEU A 119 15.80 -1.32 4.82
N ILE A 120 16.61 -2.22 5.40
CA ILE A 120 17.18 -2.07 6.75
C ILE A 120 18.42 -1.18 6.72
N ASP A 121 19.14 -1.17 5.60
CA ASP A 121 20.40 -0.41 5.42
C ASP A 121 20.17 1.04 4.96
N ALA A 122 18.94 1.38 4.54
CA ALA A 122 18.56 2.71 4.05
C ALA A 122 17.97 3.59 5.15
#